data_AF-B4QU99-F1
#
_entry.id   AF-B4QU99-F1
#
_cell.length_a   1.000
_cell.length_b   1.000
_cell.length_c   1.000
_cell.angle_alpha   90.00
_cell.angle_beta   90.00
_cell.angle_gamma   90.00
#
_symmetry.space_group_name_H-M   'P 1'
#
loop_
_entity.id
_entity.type
_entity.pdbx_description
1 polymer ?
#
loop_
_entity_poly.entity_id
_entity_poly.type
_entity_poly.pdbx_seq_one_letter_code
_entity_poly.pdbx_strand_id
1 'polypeptide(L)'
;MNLKYKRRYESLKRSVKSYLLENAALTDEICRLQAELSVTRSQRLYLIERLMFHEGLEKSNSGRPSVSNGKADAAETTKKYSPVVSHKNPSEDKPKNVTVVRKKKPMFPMNLNNVLLHSLGEIISVNPNFHTESWIYPVGYVATRIYAHPKDPRKKCVFTCKILNNAGIPQFQIIPDNDLDGVFFGESANMCHMELLNSIQRSPCVKIKIPFDVQGEVFFGLSNQKTQSLLMMDPAFHQCTNFKGFAVQNVQSLNSASLSFETLQGFLS
;
A
#
# COMPACT_ATOMS: atom_id res chain seq x y z
N MET A 1 28.96 -54.01 -9.34
CA MET A 1 28.24 -52.71 -9.25
C MET A 1 28.57 -52.04 -7.92
N ASN A 2 28.96 -50.77 -7.91
CA ASN A 2 29.45 -50.10 -6.71
C ASN A 2 28.29 -49.70 -5.76
N LEU A 3 28.14 -50.43 -4.65
CA LEU A 3 27.04 -50.32 -3.69
C LEU A 3 26.83 -48.90 -3.12
N LYS A 4 27.90 -48.09 -3.06
CA LYS A 4 27.83 -46.70 -2.56
C LYS A 4 27.01 -45.81 -3.50
N TYR A 5 27.15 -45.97 -4.80
CA TYR A 5 26.40 -45.19 -5.79
C TYR A 5 24.92 -45.56 -5.78
N LYS A 6 24.59 -46.84 -5.63
CA LYS A 6 23.20 -47.30 -5.51
C LYS A 6 22.50 -46.65 -4.31
N ARG A 7 23.15 -46.59 -3.14
CA ARG A 7 22.58 -45.94 -1.95
C ARG A 7 22.41 -44.42 -2.14
N ARG A 8 23.40 -43.73 -2.72
CA ARG A 8 23.31 -42.29 -3.02
C ARG A 8 22.18 -41.98 -4.00
N TYR A 9 22.03 -42.77 -5.06
CA TYR A 9 20.94 -42.64 -6.02
C TYR A 9 19.57 -42.81 -5.35
N GLU A 10 19.39 -43.85 -4.53
CA GLU A 10 18.12 -44.06 -3.82
C GLU A 10 17.83 -42.94 -2.81
N SER A 11 18.85 -42.42 -2.13
CA SER A 11 18.69 -41.27 -1.23
C SER A 11 18.23 -40.03 -2.00
N LEU A 12 18.92 -39.70 -3.11
CA LEU A 12 18.57 -38.54 -3.94
C LEU A 12 17.16 -38.68 -4.53
N LYS A 13 16.80 -39.88 -4.99
CA LYS A 13 15.45 -40.18 -5.50
C LYS A 13 14.37 -39.95 -4.45
N ARG A 14 14.61 -40.30 -3.19
CA ARG A 14 13.68 -39.99 -2.08
C ARG A 14 13.60 -38.50 -1.81
N SER A 15 14.73 -37.80 -1.76
CA SER A 15 14.77 -36.35 -1.56
C SER A 15 14.00 -35.62 -2.66
N VAL A 16 14.21 -35.97 -3.93
CA VAL A 16 13.48 -35.38 -5.07
C VAL A 16 11.97 -35.62 -4.94
N LYS A 17 11.55 -36.84 -4.58
CA LYS A 17 10.13 -37.13 -4.34
C LYS A 17 9.54 -36.30 -3.21
N SER A 18 10.28 -36.12 -2.12
CA SER A 18 9.86 -35.27 -0.99
C SER A 18 9.65 -33.83 -1.44
N TYR A 19 10.63 -33.26 -2.16
CA TYR A 19 10.53 -31.88 -2.66
C TYR A 19 9.38 -31.71 -3.66
N LEU A 20 9.11 -32.70 -4.51
CA LEU A 20 7.97 -32.64 -5.43
C LEU A 20 6.63 -32.61 -4.69
N LEU A 21 6.49 -33.40 -3.62
CA LEU A 21 5.27 -33.41 -2.80
C LEU A 21 5.10 -32.10 -2.02
N GLU A 22 6.18 -31.58 -1.46
CA GLU A 22 6.19 -30.29 -0.77
C GLU A 22 5.81 -29.15 -1.72
N ASN A 23 6.41 -29.10 -2.91
CA ASN A 23 6.09 -28.10 -3.92
C ASN A 23 4.63 -28.20 -4.39
N ALA A 24 4.08 -29.42 -4.51
CA ALA A 24 2.67 -29.61 -4.84
C ALA A 24 1.76 -29.03 -3.75
N ALA A 25 2.04 -29.34 -2.47
CA ALA A 25 1.28 -28.81 -1.34
C ALA A 25 1.35 -27.28 -1.23
N LEU A 26 2.53 -26.69 -1.48
CA LEU A 26 2.70 -25.24 -1.52
C LEU A 26 1.89 -24.60 -2.66
N THR A 27 1.84 -25.26 -3.82
CA THR A 27 1.08 -24.78 -4.98
C THR A 27 -0.43 -24.80 -4.68
N ASP A 28 -0.93 -25.87 -4.09
CA ASP A 28 -2.34 -25.98 -3.68
C ASP A 28 -2.73 -24.88 -2.69
N GLU A 29 -1.87 -24.59 -1.71
CA GLU A 29 -2.11 -23.53 -0.72
C GLU A 29 -2.05 -22.13 -1.35
N ILE A 30 -1.13 -21.87 -2.28
CA ILE A 30 -1.09 -20.61 -3.04
C ILE A 30 -2.39 -20.44 -3.83
N CYS A 31 -2.87 -21.48 -4.53
CA CYS A 31 -4.12 -21.42 -5.27
C CYS A 31 -5.32 -21.13 -4.35
N ARG A 32 -5.37 -21.76 -3.18
CA ARG A 32 -6.41 -21.53 -2.16
C ARG A 32 -6.40 -20.08 -1.68
N LEU A 33 -5.22 -19.56 -1.33
CA LEU A 33 -5.04 -18.18 -0.86
C LEU A 33 -5.39 -17.16 -1.95
N GLN A 34 -5.01 -17.41 -3.21
CA GLN A 34 -5.36 -16.54 -4.33
C GLN A 34 -6.88 -16.46 -4.53
N ALA A 35 -7.59 -17.59 -4.43
CA ALA A 35 -9.04 -17.64 -4.52
C ALA A 35 -9.70 -16.83 -3.38
N GLU A 36 -9.29 -17.06 -2.14
CA GLU A 36 -9.78 -16.35 -0.96
C GLU A 36 -9.54 -14.83 -1.05
N LEU A 37 -8.35 -14.45 -1.52
CA LEU A 37 -7.98 -13.05 -1.73
C LEU A 37 -8.84 -12.42 -2.82
N SER A 38 -9.12 -13.13 -3.92
CA SER A 38 -10.01 -12.64 -4.98
C SER A 38 -11.44 -12.35 -4.50
N VAL A 39 -11.98 -13.22 -3.63
CA VAL A 39 -13.31 -13.07 -3.03
C VAL A 39 -13.32 -11.86 -2.10
N THR A 40 -12.32 -11.75 -1.23
CA THR A 40 -12.17 -10.62 -0.29
C THR A 40 -12.01 -9.29 -1.04
N ARG A 41 -11.26 -9.25 -2.14
CA ARG A 41 -11.13 -8.05 -3.00
C ARG A 41 -12.49 -7.65 -3.59
N SER A 42 -13.25 -8.62 -4.09
CA SER A 42 -14.57 -8.38 -4.68
C SER A 42 -15.56 -7.82 -3.64
N GLN A 43 -15.57 -8.40 -2.44
CA GLN A 43 -16.37 -7.92 -1.32
C GLN A 43 -15.98 -6.50 -0.90
N ARG A 44 -14.68 -6.21 -0.80
CA ARG A 44 -14.16 -4.87 -0.50
C ARG A 44 -14.64 -3.84 -1.52
N LEU A 45 -14.54 -4.14 -2.81
CA LEU A 45 -14.98 -3.25 -3.89
C LEU A 45 -16.49 -3.00 -3.83
N TYR A 46 -17.28 -4.04 -3.57
CA TYR A 46 -18.73 -3.92 -3.38
C TYR A 46 -19.09 -2.99 -2.21
N LEU A 47 -18.41 -3.15 -1.07
CA LEU A 47 -18.65 -2.29 0.10
C LEU A 47 -18.25 -0.84 -0.16
N ILE A 48 -17.13 -0.61 -0.85
CA ILE A 48 -16.70 0.74 -1.24
C ILE A 48 -17.72 1.37 -2.19
N GLU A 49 -18.20 0.65 -3.21
CA GLU A 49 -19.21 1.15 -4.14
C GLU A 49 -20.51 1.52 -3.42
N ARG A 50 -20.94 0.67 -2.49
CA ARG A 50 -22.12 0.92 -1.66
C ARG A 50 -21.94 2.11 -0.72
N LEU A 51 -20.75 2.31 -0.15
CA LEU A 51 -20.43 3.48 0.67
C LEU A 51 -20.48 4.76 -0.16
N MET A 52 -19.86 4.77 -1.34
CA MET A 52 -19.87 5.92 -2.25
C MET A 52 -21.29 6.34 -2.63
N PHE A 53 -22.19 5.38 -2.85
CA PHE A 53 -23.61 5.65 -3.11
C PHE A 53 -24.29 6.38 -1.95
N HIS A 54 -24.01 5.97 -0.70
CA HIS A 54 -24.56 6.63 0.49
C HIS A 54 -23.95 8.02 0.74
N GLU A 55 -22.71 8.25 0.33
CA GLU A 55 -22.01 9.53 0.46
C GLU A 55 -22.29 10.49 -0.72
N GLY A 56 -23.10 10.10 -1.71
CA GLY A 56 -23.51 10.95 -2.83
C GLY A 56 -22.41 11.19 -3.88
N LEU A 57 -21.37 10.33 -3.91
CA LEU A 57 -20.26 10.41 -4.86
C LEU A 57 -20.57 9.53 -6.09
N GLU A 58 -21.35 10.04 -7.03
CA GLU A 58 -21.71 9.33 -8.27
C GLU A 58 -20.49 9.04 -9.17
N LYS A 59 -20.46 7.85 -9.79
CA LYS A 59 -19.44 7.46 -10.79
C LYS A 59 -19.75 8.12 -12.14
N SER A 60 -18.76 8.82 -12.70
CA SER A 60 -18.75 9.15 -14.13
C SER A 60 -18.58 7.86 -14.95
N ASN A 61 -19.48 7.65 -15.90
CA ASN A 61 -19.72 6.41 -16.61
C ASN A 61 -18.62 6.14 -17.66
N SER A 62 -17.79 5.10 -17.50
CA SER A 62 -16.97 4.58 -18.61
C SER A 62 -16.68 3.08 -18.51
N GLY A 63 -17.41 2.32 -19.34
CA GLY A 63 -16.94 1.14 -20.06
C GLY A 63 -16.59 -0.13 -19.27
N ARG A 64 -17.59 -1.00 -19.05
CA ARG A 64 -17.35 -2.45 -18.85
C ARG A 64 -17.14 -3.13 -20.22
N PRO A 65 -16.09 -3.94 -20.43
CA PRO A 65 -16.13 -4.96 -21.47
C PRO A 65 -16.88 -6.18 -20.93
N SER A 66 -17.91 -6.56 -21.67
CA SER A 66 -18.75 -7.75 -21.52
C SER A 66 -17.97 -9.01 -21.91
N VAL A 67 -17.96 -10.03 -21.05
CA VAL A 67 -17.86 -11.43 -21.46
C VAL A 67 -18.92 -12.23 -20.71
N SER A 68 -19.84 -12.78 -21.49
CA SER A 68 -20.98 -13.60 -21.12
C SER A 68 -20.63 -15.09 -21.05
N ASN A 69 -21.20 -15.79 -20.07
CA ASN A 69 -21.69 -17.19 -20.07
C ASN A 69 -21.83 -17.61 -18.59
N GLY A 70 -22.87 -18.25 -18.06
CA GLY A 70 -24.12 -18.83 -18.54
C GLY A 70 -24.95 -19.20 -17.29
N LYS A 71 -26.26 -19.42 -17.47
CA LYS A 71 -27.37 -19.49 -16.50
C LYS A 71 -27.36 -20.66 -15.50
N ALA A 72 -28.03 -20.47 -14.35
CA ALA A 72 -29.14 -21.27 -13.77
C ALA A 72 -29.32 -20.86 -12.28
N ASP A 73 -30.35 -20.09 -11.93
CA ASP A 73 -31.67 -20.50 -11.40
C ASP A 73 -31.66 -20.95 -9.92
N ALA A 74 -32.27 -20.14 -9.05
CA ALA A 74 -33.36 -20.53 -8.13
C ALA A 74 -33.58 -19.48 -7.03
N ALA A 75 -34.85 -19.28 -6.69
CA ALA A 75 -35.43 -18.18 -5.95
C ALA A 75 -35.52 -18.42 -4.43
N GLU A 76 -36.20 -17.45 -3.78
CA GLU A 76 -37.00 -17.57 -2.55
C GLU A 76 -36.27 -17.22 -1.23
N THR A 77 -36.78 -16.49 -0.24
CA THR A 77 -37.85 -15.48 -0.05
C THR A 77 -37.64 -14.88 1.35
N THR A 78 -38.01 -13.61 1.48
CA THR A 78 -38.26 -12.78 2.68
C THR A 78 -38.23 -13.40 4.09
N LYS A 79 -37.73 -12.63 5.08
CA LYS A 79 -38.59 -12.01 6.12
C LYS A 79 -37.84 -10.98 6.98
N LYS A 80 -38.47 -9.80 7.07
CA LYS A 80 -38.19 -8.69 7.99
C LYS A 80 -38.65 -9.07 9.40
N TYR A 81 -37.96 -8.59 10.44
CA TYR A 81 -38.58 -8.14 11.69
C TYR A 81 -37.66 -7.14 12.40
N SER A 82 -38.19 -5.93 12.64
CA SER A 82 -37.78 -4.98 13.67
C SER A 82 -39.00 -4.80 14.59
N PRO A 83 -38.82 -4.51 15.89
CA PRO A 83 -39.15 -3.16 16.40
C PRO A 83 -38.15 -2.66 17.47
N VAL A 84 -37.71 -1.39 17.46
CA VAL A 84 -38.27 -0.13 18.04
C VAL A 84 -38.01 0.06 19.55
N VAL A 85 -37.01 0.94 19.82
CA VAL A 85 -36.96 2.12 20.72
C VAL A 85 -37.28 1.96 22.22
N SER A 86 -36.34 2.42 23.08
CA SER A 86 -36.68 3.37 24.15
C SER A 86 -35.46 4.16 24.65
N HIS A 87 -35.59 5.49 24.65
CA HIS A 87 -34.71 6.46 25.30
C HIS A 87 -35.02 6.55 26.81
N LYS A 88 -34.00 6.88 27.64
CA LYS A 88 -34.04 7.94 28.68
C LYS A 88 -32.72 8.00 29.49
N ASN A 89 -32.11 9.19 29.52
CA ASN A 89 -31.17 9.63 30.57
C ASN A 89 -31.98 10.22 31.76
N PRO A 90 -31.40 10.38 32.97
CA PRO A 90 -30.81 11.69 33.32
C PRO A 90 -29.57 11.68 34.29
N SER A 91 -28.70 12.66 34.04
CA SER A 91 -27.85 13.54 34.90
C SER A 91 -27.12 13.12 36.19
N GLU A 92 -25.84 13.53 36.20
CA GLU A 92 -24.99 14.10 37.29
C GLU A 92 -24.40 13.19 38.38
N ASP A 93 -23.06 12.97 38.32
CA ASP A 93 -22.14 13.48 39.34
C ASP A 93 -20.67 13.48 38.86
N LYS A 94 -19.89 14.51 39.25
CA LYS A 94 -18.44 14.63 38.94
C LYS A 94 -17.62 13.99 40.06
N PRO A 95 -16.48 13.36 39.71
CA PRO A 95 -15.26 13.74 40.42
C PRO A 95 -14.09 14.03 39.49
N LYS A 96 -13.36 15.10 39.83
CA LYS A 96 -12.10 15.52 39.21
C LYS A 96 -11.05 14.45 39.48
N ASN A 97 -10.45 13.87 38.43
CA ASN A 97 -9.22 13.09 38.56
C ASN A 97 -8.26 13.40 37.41
N VAL A 98 -7.15 14.03 37.81
CA VAL A 98 -5.84 14.19 37.16
C VAL A 98 -5.69 13.47 35.82
N THR A 99 -5.76 14.22 34.71
CA THR A 99 -5.40 13.70 33.40
C THR A 99 -3.88 13.58 33.31
N VAL A 100 -3.35 12.42 33.72
CA VAL A 100 -2.09 11.90 33.19
C VAL A 100 -2.22 12.01 31.67
N VAL A 101 -1.37 12.84 31.03
CA VAL A 101 -1.27 12.91 29.58
C VAL A 101 -0.73 11.56 29.11
N ARG A 102 -1.60 10.56 29.02
CA ARG A 102 -1.36 9.34 28.27
C ARG A 102 -1.15 9.83 26.84
N LYS A 103 0.10 9.89 26.39
CA LYS A 103 0.44 10.04 24.97
C LYS A 103 -0.40 9.01 24.23
N LYS A 104 -1.50 9.44 23.61
CA LYS A 104 -2.39 8.54 22.88
C LYS A 104 -1.55 7.97 21.76
N LYS A 105 -1.33 6.65 21.79
CA LYS A 105 -0.65 5.95 20.71
C LYS A 105 -1.38 6.30 19.41
N PRO A 106 -0.68 6.73 18.34
CA PRO A 106 -1.33 7.06 17.08
C PRO A 106 -2.16 5.86 16.61
N MET A 107 -3.42 6.12 16.27
CA MET A 107 -4.32 5.12 15.70
C MET A 107 -4.05 5.03 14.21
N PHE A 108 -3.84 3.82 13.72
CA PHE A 108 -3.67 3.52 12.30
C PHE A 108 -4.92 2.78 11.78
N PRO A 109 -5.29 2.95 10.49
CA PRO A 109 -4.64 3.79 9.49
C PRO A 109 -4.96 5.30 9.66
N MET A 110 -4.05 6.18 9.24
CA MET A 110 -4.17 7.64 9.33
C MET A 110 -4.24 8.28 7.95
N ASN A 111 -5.30 9.05 7.68
CA ASN A 111 -5.47 9.75 6.41
C ASN A 111 -4.61 11.03 6.36
N LEU A 112 -3.78 11.13 5.32
CA LEU A 112 -2.79 12.17 5.01
C LEU A 112 -3.05 12.74 3.59
N ASN A 113 -4.27 13.24 3.38
CA ASN A 113 -4.76 13.77 2.11
C ASN A 113 -4.86 12.70 1.01
N ASN A 114 -3.90 12.67 0.08
CA ASN A 114 -3.84 11.66 -1.00
C ASN A 114 -2.97 10.45 -0.64
N VAL A 115 -2.53 10.37 0.64
CA VAL A 115 -1.84 9.23 1.23
C VAL A 115 -2.63 8.72 2.43
N LEU A 116 -2.70 7.41 2.59
CA LEU A 116 -3.23 6.76 3.80
C LEU A 116 -2.08 5.97 4.44
N LEU A 117 -1.65 6.39 5.62
CA LEU A 117 -0.56 5.78 6.36
C LEU A 117 -1.09 4.58 7.18
N HIS A 118 -0.59 3.38 6.90
CA HIS A 118 -1.00 2.14 7.57
C HIS A 118 -0.08 1.76 8.73
N SER A 119 1.22 2.00 8.58
CA SER A 119 2.23 1.71 9.59
C SER A 119 3.39 2.68 9.43
N LEU A 120 3.88 3.24 10.54
CA LEU A 120 5.10 4.04 10.52
C LEU A 120 6.38 3.20 10.42
N GLY A 121 6.35 1.95 10.87
CA GLY A 121 7.57 1.14 11.02
C GLY A 121 8.41 1.51 12.24
N GLU A 122 9.66 1.04 12.24
CA GLU A 122 10.65 1.19 13.31
C GLU A 122 11.89 1.93 12.80
N ILE A 123 12.40 2.88 13.58
CA ILE A 123 13.61 3.66 13.23
C ILE A 123 14.85 2.86 13.63
N ILE A 124 15.67 2.48 12.65
CA ILE A 124 16.98 1.86 12.90
C ILE A 124 18.06 2.94 12.93
N SER A 125 18.19 3.62 14.08
CA SER A 125 19.13 4.75 14.26
C SER A 125 20.60 4.35 14.16
N VAL A 126 20.95 3.13 14.60
CA VAL A 126 22.32 2.60 14.61
C VAL A 126 22.88 2.43 13.19
N ASN A 127 22.02 2.24 12.20
CA ASN A 127 22.44 2.03 10.83
C ASN A 127 22.29 3.33 10.00
N PRO A 128 23.40 3.92 9.53
CA PRO A 128 23.38 5.19 8.81
C PRO A 128 22.69 5.10 7.45
N ASN A 129 22.46 3.91 6.90
CA ASN A 129 21.76 3.75 5.62
C ASN A 129 20.27 4.08 5.71
N PHE A 130 19.68 4.05 6.91
CA PHE A 130 18.24 4.28 7.10
C PHE A 130 17.88 5.75 7.38
N HIS A 131 18.83 6.67 7.27
CA HIS A 131 18.55 8.09 7.39
C HIS A 131 19.57 8.93 6.62
N THR A 132 19.11 10.03 6.04
CA THR A 132 19.93 11.03 5.35
C THR A 132 19.91 12.33 6.14
N GLU A 133 20.55 13.37 5.61
CA GLU A 133 20.48 14.72 6.20
C GLU A 133 19.06 15.25 6.34
N SER A 134 18.15 14.82 5.45
CA SER A 134 16.79 15.37 5.37
C SER A 134 15.66 14.37 5.55
N TRP A 135 15.96 13.08 5.66
CA TRP A 135 14.94 12.03 5.71
C TRP A 135 15.31 10.91 6.67
N ILE A 136 14.29 10.26 7.22
CA ILE A 136 14.41 9.02 8.00
C ILE A 136 13.55 7.97 7.32
N TYR A 137 14.05 6.74 7.22
CA TYR A 137 13.44 5.63 6.53
C TYR A 137 13.16 4.50 7.51
N PRO A 138 12.00 4.50 8.19
CA PRO A 138 11.69 3.47 9.15
C PRO A 138 11.37 2.14 8.45
N VAL A 139 11.86 1.05 9.01
CA VAL A 139 11.64 -0.30 8.48
C VAL A 139 10.24 -0.79 8.86
N GLY A 140 9.52 -1.34 7.89
CA GLY A 140 8.11 -1.71 8.08
C GLY A 140 7.13 -0.54 7.91
N TYR A 141 7.60 0.60 7.39
CA TYR A 141 6.74 1.68 6.94
C TYR A 141 5.83 1.17 5.82
N VAL A 142 4.52 1.45 5.92
CA VAL A 142 3.51 1.11 4.92
C VAL A 142 2.54 2.26 4.75
N ALA A 143 2.42 2.77 3.53
CA ALA A 143 1.43 3.79 3.17
C ALA A 143 0.80 3.45 1.81
N THR A 144 -0.44 3.88 1.58
CA THR A 144 -1.07 3.79 0.26
C THR A 144 -1.28 5.16 -0.35
N ARG A 145 -0.99 5.33 -1.63
CA ARG A 145 -1.20 6.56 -2.38
C ARG A 145 -2.05 6.28 -3.62
N ILE A 146 -2.98 7.18 -3.94
CA ILE A 146 -3.71 7.14 -5.20
C ILE A 146 -2.96 7.98 -6.24
N TYR A 147 -2.68 7.40 -7.40
CA TYR A 147 -2.02 8.08 -8.52
C TYR A 147 -2.42 7.45 -9.87
N ALA A 148 -1.75 7.77 -10.98
CA ALA A 148 -2.04 7.20 -12.29
C ALA A 148 -1.54 5.76 -12.45
N HIS A 149 -2.31 4.93 -13.16
CA HIS A 149 -1.93 3.56 -13.45
C HIS A 149 -0.72 3.51 -14.42
N PRO A 150 0.31 2.69 -14.17
CA PRO A 150 1.57 2.74 -14.94
C PRO A 150 1.39 2.41 -16.43
N LYS A 151 0.44 1.51 -16.75
CA LYS A 151 0.17 1.05 -18.12
C LYS A 151 -0.92 1.88 -18.82
N ASP A 152 -1.83 2.49 -18.07
CA ASP A 152 -2.96 3.29 -18.61
C ASP A 152 -3.14 4.54 -17.74
N PRO A 153 -2.32 5.59 -17.95
CA PRO A 153 -2.24 6.76 -17.06
C PRO A 153 -3.54 7.57 -16.92
N ARG A 154 -4.57 7.27 -17.71
CA ARG A 154 -5.93 7.83 -17.61
C ARG A 154 -6.75 7.21 -16.47
N LYS A 155 -6.32 6.07 -15.94
CA LYS A 155 -6.99 5.38 -14.83
C LYS A 155 -6.26 5.65 -13.52
N LYS A 156 -7.02 5.79 -12.43
CA LYS A 156 -6.47 5.82 -11.08
C LYS A 156 -6.01 4.41 -10.68
N CYS A 157 -4.89 4.35 -9.96
CA CYS A 157 -4.33 3.18 -9.33
C CYS A 157 -4.01 3.52 -7.87
N VAL A 158 -4.22 2.55 -6.99
CA VAL A 158 -3.76 2.63 -5.60
C VAL A 158 -2.40 1.95 -5.55
N PHE A 159 -1.40 2.62 -4.99
CA PHE A 159 -0.08 2.06 -4.78
C PHE A 159 0.15 1.82 -3.31
N THR A 160 0.66 0.64 -2.94
CA THR A 160 1.20 0.37 -1.61
C THR A 160 2.71 0.64 -1.61
N CYS A 161 3.11 1.66 -0.85
CA CYS A 161 4.50 2.04 -0.64
C CYS A 161 5.04 1.33 0.61
N LYS A 162 6.19 0.65 0.51
CA LYS A 162 6.84 -0.04 1.62
C LYS A 162 8.31 0.31 1.75
N ILE A 163 8.80 0.36 2.98
CA ILE A 163 10.23 0.46 3.30
C ILE A 163 10.62 -0.79 4.08
N LEU A 164 11.55 -1.58 3.54
CA LEU A 164 12.00 -2.85 4.09
C LEU A 164 13.48 -2.78 4.43
N ASN A 165 13.94 -3.69 5.28
CA ASN A 165 15.35 -3.90 5.55
C ASN A 165 15.86 -5.06 4.70
N ASN A 166 16.76 -4.78 3.76
CA ASN A 166 17.45 -5.78 2.95
C ASN A 166 18.92 -5.82 3.35
N ALA A 167 19.26 -6.71 4.29
CA ALA A 167 20.64 -6.89 4.78
C ALA A 167 21.34 -5.59 5.25
N GLY A 168 20.60 -4.72 5.94
CA GLY A 168 21.13 -3.44 6.44
C GLY A 168 21.08 -2.30 5.42
N ILE A 169 20.42 -2.49 4.28
CA ILE A 169 20.18 -1.47 3.26
C ILE A 169 18.66 -1.26 3.16
N PRO A 170 18.17 -0.01 3.12
CA PRO A 170 16.75 0.23 2.90
C PRO A 170 16.34 -0.23 1.50
N GLN A 171 15.27 -1.00 1.42
CA GLN A 171 14.63 -1.36 0.16
C GLN A 171 13.26 -0.70 0.11
N PHE A 172 13.08 0.16 -0.89
CA PHE A 172 11.83 0.84 -1.17
C PHE A 172 11.05 0.03 -2.20
N GLN A 173 9.74 -0.03 -2.05
CA GLN A 173 8.84 -0.68 -3.00
C GLN A 173 7.59 0.17 -3.23
N ILE A 174 7.17 0.28 -4.48
CA ILE A 174 5.88 0.83 -4.92
C ILE A 174 5.13 -0.30 -5.63
N ILE A 175 4.05 -0.77 -5.01
CA ILE A 175 3.30 -1.95 -5.47
C ILE A 175 1.93 -1.48 -5.98
N PRO A 176 1.63 -1.58 -7.30
CA PRO A 176 0.30 -1.26 -7.81
C PRO A 176 -0.77 -2.26 -7.35
N ASP A 177 -1.95 -1.75 -6.99
CA ASP A 177 -3.10 -2.59 -6.63
C ASP A 177 -3.52 -3.44 -7.85
N ASN A 178 -3.64 -4.76 -7.65
CA ASN A 178 -4.00 -5.76 -8.67
C ASN A 178 -2.89 -6.09 -9.70
N ASP A 179 -1.64 -5.66 -9.51
CA ASP A 179 -0.51 -6.06 -10.36
C ASP A 179 0.73 -6.29 -9.49
N LEU A 180 0.85 -7.52 -8.94
CA LEU A 180 1.97 -7.89 -8.06
C LEU A 180 3.26 -8.17 -8.82
N ASP A 181 3.20 -8.27 -10.15
CA ASP A 181 4.38 -8.46 -11.01
C ASP A 181 4.96 -7.11 -11.48
N GLY A 182 4.16 -6.04 -11.44
CA GLY A 182 4.56 -4.66 -11.78
C GLY A 182 5.14 -3.84 -10.63
N VAL A 183 5.87 -4.47 -9.71
CA VAL A 183 6.45 -3.79 -8.53
C VAL A 183 7.68 -2.99 -8.92
N PHE A 184 7.71 -1.71 -8.54
CA PHE A 184 8.90 -0.86 -8.67
C PHE A 184 9.66 -0.90 -7.36
N PHE A 185 10.94 -1.28 -7.39
CA PHE A 185 11.75 -1.37 -6.18
C PHE A 185 13.18 -0.87 -6.38
N GLY A 186 13.82 -0.44 -5.30
CA GLY A 186 15.18 0.09 -5.35
C GLY A 186 15.71 0.47 -3.98
N GLU A 187 16.96 0.93 -3.95
CA GLU A 187 17.67 1.32 -2.72
C GLU A 187 17.31 2.73 -2.24
N SER A 188 16.54 3.49 -3.04
CA SER A 188 16.01 4.80 -2.65
C SER A 188 14.56 4.98 -3.12
N ALA A 189 13.83 5.84 -2.42
CA ALA A 189 12.47 6.21 -2.80
C ALA A 189 12.43 6.84 -4.21
N ASN A 190 13.46 7.62 -4.56
CA ASN A 190 13.59 8.26 -5.86
C ASN A 190 13.77 7.26 -7.00
N MET A 191 14.51 6.16 -6.81
CA MET A 191 14.64 5.11 -7.83
C MET A 191 13.28 4.48 -8.17
N CYS A 192 12.50 4.08 -7.15
CA CYS A 192 11.18 3.48 -7.35
C CYS A 192 10.24 4.45 -8.07
N HIS A 193 10.24 5.71 -7.63
CA HIS A 193 9.37 6.73 -8.20
C HIS A 193 9.77 7.07 -9.65
N MET A 194 11.06 7.19 -9.94
CA MET A 194 11.56 7.38 -11.30
C MET A 194 11.14 6.22 -12.22
N GLU A 195 11.20 4.98 -11.75
CA GLU A 195 10.78 3.82 -12.54
C GLU A 195 9.27 3.82 -12.83
N LEU A 196 8.44 4.18 -11.85
CA LEU A 196 7.00 4.40 -12.03
C LEU A 196 6.73 5.47 -13.10
N LEU A 197 7.38 6.63 -12.98
CA LEU A 197 7.21 7.75 -13.91
C LEU A 197 7.67 7.38 -15.33
N ASN A 198 8.77 6.65 -15.45
CA ASN A 198 9.24 6.11 -16.73
C ASN A 198 8.26 5.10 -17.32
N SER A 199 7.63 4.25 -16.50
CA SER A 199 6.57 3.34 -16.98
C SER A 199 5.39 4.11 -17.54
N ILE A 200 4.96 5.18 -16.86
CA ILE A 200 3.89 6.07 -17.33
C ILE A 200 4.28 6.72 -18.66
N GLN A 201 5.49 7.28 -18.75
CA GLN A 201 5.99 7.96 -19.95
C GLN A 201 6.10 7.02 -21.17
N ARG A 202 6.32 5.71 -20.95
CA ARG A 202 6.35 4.68 -22.00
C ARG A 202 4.97 4.14 -22.38
N SER A 203 3.91 4.50 -21.65
CA SER A 203 2.56 4.02 -21.97
C SER A 203 2.13 4.53 -23.35
N PRO A 204 1.48 3.68 -24.19
CA PRO A 204 0.97 4.10 -25.49
C PRO A 204 -0.12 5.18 -25.39
N CYS A 205 -0.69 5.40 -24.21
CA CYS A 205 -1.66 6.47 -23.97
C CYS A 205 -1.01 7.86 -23.89
N VAL A 206 0.31 7.93 -23.68
CA VAL A 206 1.06 9.17 -23.54
C VAL A 206 1.69 9.54 -24.88
N LYS A 207 1.20 10.62 -25.49
CA LYS A 207 1.66 11.08 -26.81
C LYS A 207 2.75 12.16 -26.74
N ILE A 208 2.88 12.83 -25.60
CA ILE A 208 3.81 13.94 -25.38
C ILE A 208 4.81 13.60 -24.28
N LYS A 209 5.95 14.29 -24.29
CA LYS A 209 6.91 14.20 -23.19
C LYS A 209 6.40 15.00 -22.00
N ILE A 210 6.08 14.33 -20.90
CA ILE A 210 5.59 14.97 -19.68
C ILE A 210 6.81 15.36 -18.84
N PRO A 211 6.90 16.61 -18.36
CA PRO A 211 8.01 17.06 -17.51
C PRO A 211 7.84 16.49 -16.10
N PHE A 212 8.31 15.26 -15.90
CA PHE A 212 8.29 14.63 -14.58
C PHE A 212 9.50 15.01 -13.73
N ASP A 213 9.23 15.50 -12.53
CA ASP A 213 10.21 15.67 -11.46
C ASP A 213 10.17 14.50 -10.49
N VAL A 214 11.33 13.90 -10.19
CA VAL A 214 11.42 12.76 -9.27
C VAL A 214 11.37 13.24 -7.83
N GLN A 215 10.30 12.87 -7.12
CA GLN A 215 10.04 13.21 -5.72
C GLN A 215 9.58 12.01 -4.90
N GLY A 216 10.45 11.01 -4.75
CA GLY A 216 10.13 9.72 -4.15
C GLY A 216 9.71 9.81 -2.69
N GLU A 217 10.41 10.57 -1.86
CA GLU A 217 10.07 10.71 -0.44
C GLU A 217 8.70 11.38 -0.23
N VAL A 218 8.38 12.33 -1.10
CA VAL A 218 7.05 12.96 -1.16
C VAL A 218 6.01 11.94 -1.62
N PHE A 219 6.30 11.15 -2.67
CA PHE A 219 5.43 10.08 -3.14
C PHE A 219 5.19 9.01 -2.05
N PHE A 220 6.17 8.70 -1.22
CA PHE A 220 5.99 7.77 -0.08
C PHE A 220 5.17 8.39 1.07
N GLY A 221 4.97 9.71 1.07
CA GLY A 221 4.26 10.43 2.13
C GLY A 221 5.10 10.74 3.36
N LEU A 222 6.43 10.54 3.28
CA LEU A 222 7.38 10.86 4.36
C LEU A 222 7.47 12.37 4.60
N SER A 223 7.13 13.15 3.57
CA SER A 223 7.10 14.60 3.61
C SER A 223 5.92 15.13 4.44
N ASN A 224 4.85 14.36 4.65
CA ASN A 224 3.68 14.86 5.36
C ASN A 224 4.03 15.27 6.81
N GLN A 225 3.62 16.47 7.23
CA GLN A 225 3.90 17.02 8.56
C GLN A 225 3.45 16.08 9.69
N LYS A 226 2.33 15.36 9.53
CA LYS A 226 1.86 14.40 10.53
C LYS A 226 2.80 13.20 10.61
N THR A 227 3.24 12.66 9.46
CA THR A 227 4.25 11.58 9.43
C THR A 227 5.52 12.02 10.14
N GLN A 228 6.06 13.20 9.80
CA GLN A 228 7.26 13.76 10.41
C GLN A 228 7.09 13.97 11.93
N SER A 229 5.95 14.49 12.36
CA SER A 229 5.64 14.69 13.77
C SER A 229 5.60 13.39 14.55
N LEU A 230 5.06 12.32 13.95
CA LEU A 230 5.04 11.01 14.57
C LEU A 230 6.43 10.36 14.62
N LEU A 231 7.26 10.56 13.58
CA LEU A 231 8.66 10.13 13.61
C LEU A 231 9.44 10.83 14.73
N MET A 232 9.25 12.13 14.93
CA MET A 232 9.88 12.90 16.01
C MET A 232 9.49 12.42 17.42
N MET A 233 8.35 11.75 17.57
CA MET A 233 7.91 11.19 18.85
C MET A 233 8.64 9.90 19.23
N ASP A 234 9.33 9.26 18.27
CA ASP A 234 10.07 8.02 18.50
C ASP A 234 11.37 8.28 19.27
N PRO A 235 11.69 7.50 20.32
CA PRO A 235 12.94 7.66 21.07
C PRO A 235 14.21 7.51 20.22
N ALA A 236 14.20 6.64 19.21
CA ALA A 236 15.34 6.39 18.33
C ALA A 236 15.58 7.54 17.34
N PHE A 237 14.59 8.40 17.11
CA PHE A 237 14.71 9.57 16.21
C PHE A 237 15.93 10.44 16.55
N HIS A 238 16.16 10.69 17.83
CA HIS A 238 17.23 11.57 18.32
C HIS A 238 18.62 10.94 18.21
N GLN A 239 18.70 9.65 17.86
CA GLN A 239 19.95 8.90 17.73
C GLN A 239 20.41 8.81 16.25
N CYS A 240 19.64 9.35 15.31
CA CYS A 240 19.99 9.40 13.90
C CYS A 240 21.08 10.45 13.65
N THR A 241 22.35 10.04 13.62
CA THR A 241 23.50 10.94 13.60
C THR A 241 23.61 11.80 12.34
N ASN A 242 23.16 11.29 11.18
CA ASN A 242 23.27 12.03 9.93
C ASN A 242 22.10 13.00 9.72
N PHE A 243 21.01 12.89 10.49
CA PHE A 243 19.79 13.65 10.27
C PHE A 243 19.91 15.07 10.83
N LYS A 244 19.67 16.08 9.98
CA LYS A 244 19.78 17.51 10.35
C LYS A 244 18.43 18.20 10.42
N GLY A 245 17.45 17.74 9.66
CA GLY A 245 16.10 18.29 9.67
C GLY A 245 15.37 18.01 8.37
N PHE A 246 14.05 17.90 8.44
CA PHE A 246 13.25 17.60 7.26
C PHE A 246 13.35 18.70 6.21
N ALA A 247 13.51 18.30 4.94
CA ALA A 247 13.52 19.24 3.83
C ALA A 247 12.20 20.02 3.77
N VAL A 248 12.30 21.35 3.58
CA VAL A 248 11.14 22.23 3.41
C VAL A 248 10.42 21.84 2.12
N GLN A 249 9.16 21.46 2.22
CA GLN A 249 8.34 21.24 1.04
C GLN A 249 7.90 22.56 0.42
N ASN A 250 8.20 22.74 -0.86
CA ASN A 250 7.53 23.75 -1.65
C ASN A 250 6.11 23.24 -1.97
N VAL A 251 5.08 23.97 -1.54
CA VAL A 251 3.65 23.64 -1.76
C VAL A 251 3.33 23.46 -3.25
N GLN A 252 4.08 24.12 -4.14
CA GLN A 252 3.95 23.95 -5.59
C GLN A 252 4.30 22.53 -6.07
N SER A 253 5.15 21.79 -5.35
CA SER A 253 5.63 20.48 -5.81
C SER A 253 4.57 19.37 -5.70
N LEU A 254 3.63 19.49 -4.75
CA LEU A 254 2.49 18.56 -4.56
C LEU A 254 1.50 18.59 -5.74
N ASN A 255 1.44 19.71 -6.45
CA ASN A 255 0.60 19.89 -7.63
C ASN A 255 1.33 19.56 -8.94
N SER A 256 2.53 18.98 -8.89
CA SER A 256 3.26 18.55 -10.08
C SER A 256 2.59 17.34 -10.75
N ALA A 257 2.80 17.20 -12.06
CA ALA A 257 2.33 16.03 -12.82
C ALA A 257 2.86 14.71 -12.23
N SER A 258 4.02 14.70 -11.57
CA SER A 258 4.62 13.52 -10.94
C SER A 258 3.89 13.01 -9.70
N LEU A 259 3.11 13.86 -9.03
CA LEU A 259 2.49 13.52 -7.73
C LEU A 259 0.97 13.63 -7.74
N SER A 260 0.41 14.44 -8.64
CA SER A 260 -1.03 14.71 -8.78
C SER A 260 -1.59 14.02 -10.01
N PHE A 261 -2.59 13.16 -9.81
CA PHE A 261 -3.31 12.52 -10.91
C PHE A 261 -4.02 13.57 -11.76
N GLU A 262 -4.64 14.55 -11.11
CA GLU A 262 -5.41 15.63 -11.72
C GLU A 262 -4.51 16.51 -12.61
N THR A 263 -3.32 16.88 -12.13
CA THR A 263 -2.36 17.64 -12.94
C THR A 263 -1.87 16.82 -14.13
N LEU A 264 -1.58 15.53 -13.91
CA LEU A 264 -1.15 14.63 -14.97
C LEU A 264 -2.20 14.50 -16.09
N GLN A 265 -3.50 14.45 -15.76
CA GLN A 265 -4.56 14.36 -16.77
C GLN A 265 -4.57 15.55 -17.73
N GLY A 266 -4.14 16.73 -17.29
CA GLY A 266 -4.00 17.91 -18.15
C GLY A 266 -3.02 17.71 -19.32
N PHE A 267 -2.06 16.81 -19.20
CA PHE A 267 -1.11 16.45 -20.26
C PHE A 267 -1.61 15.31 -21.16
N LEU A 268 -2.65 14.60 -20.75
CA LEU A 268 -3.22 13.45 -21.47
C LEU A 268 -4.50 13.80 -22.23
N SER A 269 -5.00 15.03 -22.04
CA SER A 269 -6.22 15.56 -22.67
C SER A 269 -6.00 15.93 -24.13
#